data_AF-A0A1C6E7S3-F1
#
_entry.id   AF-A0A1C6E7S3-F1
#
_cell.length_a   1.000
_cell.length_b   1.000
_cell.length_c   1.000
_cell.angle_alpha   90.00
_cell.angle_beta   90.00
_cell.angle_gamma   90.00
#
_symmetry.space_group_name_H-M   'P 1'
#
loop_
_entity.id
_entity.type
_entity.pdbx_description
1 polymer ?
#
loop_
_entity_poly.entity_id
_entity_poly.type
_entity_poly.pdbx_seq_one_letter_code
_entity_poly.pdbx_strand_id
1 'polypeptide(L)'
;MLIIIILEVPVELAELLGENAPGLPEGLAIYLASDGREGDTYAVYSGNLKVEDGRAQFDLKLKDETVIHVDYDGEYRYSFE
;
A
#
# COMPACT_ATOMS: atom_id res chain seq x y z
N MET A 1 -12.39 12.67 -6.76
CA MET A 1 -11.96 11.90 -5.58
C MET A 1 -11.51 10.56 -6.10
N LEU A 2 -10.19 10.33 -6.14
CA LEU A 2 -9.65 9.03 -6.51
C LEU A 2 -9.78 8.11 -5.30
N ILE A 3 -10.32 6.92 -5.49
CA ILE A 3 -10.45 5.91 -4.43
C ILE A 3 -9.72 4.69 -4.95
N ILE A 4 -8.71 4.22 -4.21
CA ILE A 4 -8.06 2.94 -4.48
C ILE A 4 -8.51 1.92 -3.43
N ILE A 5 -8.77 0.71 -3.88
CA ILE A 5 -9.18 -0.41 -3.03
C ILE A 5 -8.00 -1.39 -2.91
N ILE A 6 -7.65 -1.76 -1.68
CA ILE A 6 -6.70 -2.85 -1.42
C ILE A 6 -7.51 -4.13 -1.19
N LEU A 7 -7.40 -5.10 -2.10
CA LEU A 7 -8.33 -6.24 -2.14
C LEU A 7 -8.00 -7.33 -1.11
N GLU A 8 -6.73 -7.49 -0.75
CA GLU A 8 -6.26 -8.52 0.19
C GLU A 8 -5.12 -7.93 1.01
N VAL A 9 -5.20 -8.08 2.34
CA VAL A 9 -4.17 -7.62 3.28
C VAL A 9 -3.93 -8.73 4.30
N PRO A 10 -2.68 -9.11 4.59
CA PRO A 10 -2.37 -10.08 5.65
C PRO A 10 -2.92 -9.64 7.01
N VAL A 11 -3.38 -10.60 7.82
CA VAL A 11 -3.91 -10.32 9.17
C VAL A 11 -2.89 -9.60 10.04
N GLU A 12 -1.63 -10.04 10.02
CA GLU A 12 -0.53 -9.43 10.77
C GLU A 12 -0.33 -7.94 10.41
N LEU A 13 -0.45 -7.59 9.12
CA LEU A 13 -0.39 -6.22 8.66
C LEU A 13 -1.62 -5.42 9.12
N ALA A 14 -2.81 -6.01 9.04
CA ALA A 14 -4.03 -5.35 9.51
C ALA A 14 -4.00 -5.07 11.02
N GLU A 15 -3.48 -6.01 11.82
CA GLU A 15 -3.30 -5.86 13.28
C GLU A 15 -2.28 -4.76 13.62
N LEU A 16 -1.16 -4.70 12.88
CA LEU A 16 -0.16 -3.66 13.07
C LEU A 16 -0.71 -2.26 12.73
N LEU A 17 -1.37 -2.13 11.58
CA LEU A 17 -1.85 -0.83 11.09
C LEU A 17 -3.00 -0.30 11.95
N GLY A 18 -3.90 -1.17 12.42
CA GLY A 18 -5.01 -0.79 13.30
C GLY A 18 -5.80 0.40 12.74
N GLU A 19 -5.85 1.50 13.50
CA GLU A 19 -6.57 2.73 13.12
C GLU A 19 -5.93 3.47 11.93
N ASN A 20 -4.65 3.21 11.62
CA ASN A 20 -3.94 3.82 10.50
C ASN A 20 -4.17 3.08 9.18
N ALA A 21 -4.81 1.89 9.20
CA ALA A 21 -5.07 1.09 7.99
C ALA A 21 -5.75 1.86 6.84
N PRO A 22 -6.68 2.81 7.07
CA PRO A 22 -7.26 3.62 6.01
C PRO A 22 -6.26 4.55 5.30
N GLY A 23 -5.14 4.90 5.93
CA GLY A 23 -4.11 5.74 5.33
C GLY A 23 -3.37 5.06 4.17
N LEU A 24 -3.33 3.72 4.14
CA LEU A 24 -2.68 2.95 3.08
C LEU A 24 -3.31 3.23 1.70
N PRO A 25 -4.62 3.04 1.48
CA PRO A 25 -5.24 3.37 0.21
C PRO A 25 -5.20 4.88 -0.09
N GLU A 26 -5.40 5.74 0.91
CA GLU A 26 -5.38 7.20 0.69
C GLU A 26 -4.02 7.70 0.19
N GLY A 27 -2.94 7.30 0.86
CA GLY A 27 -1.58 7.67 0.46
C GLY A 27 -1.20 7.08 -0.89
N LEU A 28 -1.62 5.85 -1.18
CA LEU A 28 -1.35 5.20 -2.46
C LEU A 28 -2.05 5.92 -3.62
N ALA A 29 -3.31 6.33 -3.44
CA ALA A 29 -4.04 7.08 -4.46
C ALA A 29 -3.35 8.41 -4.79
N ILE A 30 -2.81 9.11 -3.78
CA ILE A 30 -2.04 10.35 -3.96
C ILE A 30 -0.73 10.07 -4.71
N TYR A 31 0.00 9.03 -4.31
CA TYR A 31 1.25 8.63 -4.95
C TYR A 31 1.05 8.31 -6.44
N LEU A 32 0.06 7.47 -6.76
CA LEU A 32 -0.25 7.11 -8.14
C LEU A 32 -0.69 8.31 -8.98
N ALA A 33 -1.49 9.22 -8.41
CA ALA A 33 -1.87 10.44 -9.11
C ALA A 33 -0.66 11.32 -9.45
N SER A 34 0.33 11.40 -8.55
CA SER A 34 1.56 12.18 -8.78
C SER A 34 2.42 11.64 -9.94
N ASP A 35 2.26 10.35 -10.27
CA ASP A 35 2.94 9.66 -11.37
C ASP A 35 2.07 9.53 -12.64
N GLY A 36 0.89 10.17 -12.67
CA GLY A 36 -0.05 10.09 -13.81
C GLY A 36 -0.79 8.76 -13.93
N ARG A 37 -0.82 7.96 -12.86
CA ARG A 37 -1.46 6.63 -12.76
C ARG A 37 -2.84 6.67 -12.09
N GLU A 38 -3.56 7.77 -12.24
CA GLU A 38 -4.91 8.00 -11.69
C GLU A 38 -5.93 6.92 -12.12
N GLY A 39 -5.69 6.21 -13.22
CA GLY A 39 -6.55 5.12 -13.69
C GLY A 39 -6.45 3.83 -12.86
N ASP A 40 -5.41 3.69 -12.04
CA ASP A 40 -5.22 2.55 -11.15
C ASP A 40 -6.11 2.71 -9.91
N THR A 41 -7.15 1.88 -9.84
CA THR A 41 -8.23 1.97 -8.84
C THR A 41 -8.24 0.82 -7.84
N TYR A 42 -7.34 -0.15 -8.00
CA TYR A 42 -7.14 -1.20 -7.02
C TYR A 42 -5.69 -1.67 -7.01
N ALA A 43 -5.29 -2.22 -5.86
CA ALA A 43 -4.03 -2.94 -5.69
C ALA A 43 -4.28 -4.20 -4.85
N VAL A 44 -3.40 -5.18 -4.98
CA VAL A 44 -3.45 -6.43 -4.22
C VAL A 44 -2.13 -6.59 -3.48
N TYR A 45 -2.16 -7.08 -2.24
CA TYR A 45 -0.94 -7.50 -1.57
C TYR A 45 -0.20 -8.58 -2.38
N SER A 46 1.10 -8.38 -2.59
CA SER A 46 1.91 -9.27 -3.43
C SER A 46 3.06 -9.96 -2.71
N GLY A 47 3.28 -9.68 -1.42
CA GLY A 47 4.26 -10.40 -0.61
C GLY A 47 5.20 -9.49 0.18
N ASN A 48 6.35 -10.08 0.55
CA ASN A 48 7.46 -9.41 1.23
C ASN A 48 7.12 -8.74 2.57
N LEU A 49 6.05 -9.18 3.24
CA LEU A 49 5.71 -8.71 4.57
C LEU A 49 6.85 -8.96 5.56
N LYS A 50 7.36 -7.87 6.13
CA LYS A 50 8.27 -7.85 7.28
C LYS A 50 7.70 -6.89 8.30
N VAL A 51 7.52 -7.36 9.52
CA VAL A 51 7.03 -6.55 10.64
C VAL A 51 8.05 -6.59 11.77
N GLU A 52 8.59 -5.43 12.13
CA GLU A 52 9.58 -5.29 13.20
C GLU A 52 9.39 -3.94 13.91
N ASP A 53 9.33 -3.94 15.24
CA ASP A 53 9.29 -2.74 16.08
C ASP A 53 8.28 -1.66 15.65
N GLY A 54 7.05 -2.07 15.29
CA GLY A 54 5.99 -1.14 14.87
C GLY A 54 6.07 -0.71 13.40
N ARG A 55 7.03 -1.23 12.64
CA ARG A 55 7.23 -0.96 11.22
C ARG A 55 6.71 -2.12 10.38
N ALA A 56 6.24 -1.82 9.19
CA ALA A 56 5.92 -2.82 8.18
C ALA A 56 6.57 -2.47 6.84
N GLN A 57 7.15 -3.47 6.19
CA GLN A 57 7.51 -3.42 4.78
C GLN A 57 6.72 -4.49 4.06
N PHE A 58 6.14 -4.16 2.91
CA PHE A 58 5.37 -5.10 2.10
C PHE A 58 5.21 -4.59 0.69
N ASP A 59 4.83 -5.49 -0.22
CA ASP A 59 4.59 -5.13 -1.61
C ASP A 59 3.10 -5.16 -1.93
N LEU A 60 2.71 -4.21 -2.77
CA LEU A 60 1.44 -4.18 -3.46
C LEU A 60 1.69 -4.36 -4.97
N LYS A 61 0.71 -4.94 -5.65
CA LYS A 61 0.71 -5.13 -7.10
C LYS A 61 -0.52 -4.50 -7.73
N LEU A 62 -0.30 -3.75 -8.80
CA LEU A 62 -1.34 -3.16 -9.64
C LEU A 62 -1.81 -4.14 -10.72
N LYS A 63 -2.88 -3.78 -11.44
CA LYS A 63 -3.48 -4.59 -12.49
C LYS A 63 -2.51 -4.98 -13.62
N ASP A 64 -1.59 -4.09 -13.94
CA ASP A 64 -0.60 -4.27 -15.01
C ASP A 64 0.67 -4.98 -14.53
N GLU A 65 0.61 -5.63 -13.37
CA GLU A 65 1.72 -6.31 -12.69
C GLU A 65 2.79 -5.38 -12.11
N THR A 66 2.63 -4.05 -12.19
CA THR A 66 3.56 -3.12 -11.52
C THR A 66 3.57 -3.38 -10.02
N VAL A 67 4.77 -3.54 -9.46
CA VAL A 67 5.01 -3.69 -8.03
C VAL A 67 5.27 -2.33 -7.40
N ILE A 68 4.69 -2.12 -6.22
CA ILE A 68 4.87 -0.96 -5.38
C ILE A 68 5.36 -1.44 -4.03
N HIS A 69 6.55 -1.01 -3.65
CA HIS A 69 7.10 -1.22 -2.33
C HIS A 69 6.47 -0.21 -1.37
N VAL A 70 5.96 -0.72 -0.24
CA VAL A 70 5.38 0.09 0.83
C VAL A 70 6.25 -0.07 2.08
N ASP A 71 6.71 1.06 2.62
CA ASP A 71 7.35 1.15 3.92
C ASP A 71 6.45 1.97 4.86
N TYR A 72 6.15 1.40 6.01
CA TYR A 72 5.36 2.02 7.06
C TYR A 72 6.18 2.06 8.36
N ASP A 73 6.43 3.26 8.86
CA ASP A 73 7.10 3.51 10.14
C ASP A 73 6.33 4.52 11.04
N GLY A 74 5.00 4.57 10.83
CA GLY A 74 4.10 5.61 11.34
C GLY A 74 3.59 6.54 10.23
N GLU A 75 4.31 6.59 9.11
CA GLU A 75 3.88 7.22 7.86
C GLU A 75 4.07 6.23 6.70
N TYR A 76 3.22 6.32 5.68
CA TYR A 76 3.37 5.49 4.48
C TYR A 76 4.32 6.14 3.47
N ARG A 77 5.26 5.34 2.96
CA ARG A 77 6.12 5.69 1.83
C ARG A 77 5.95 4.65 0.74
N TYR A 78 5.95 5.11 -0.51
CA TYR A 78 5.69 4.31 -1.69
C TYR A 78 6.83 4.51 -2.70
N SER A 79 7.23 3.43 -3.34
CA SER A 79 8.15 3.47 -4.48
C SER A 79 7.84 2.34 -5.46
N PHE A 80 8.01 2.59 -6.75
CA PHE A 80 7.99 1.51 -7.74
C PHE A 80 9.26 0.67 -7.67
N GLU A 81 9.16 -0.59 -8.11
CA GLU A 81 10.32 -1.40 -8.49
C GLU A 81 11.05 -0.82 -9.72
#